data_AF-A0A3E5ECQ0-F1
#
_entry.id   AF-A0A3E5ECQ0-F1
#
_cell.length_a   1.000
_cell.length_b   1.000
_cell.length_c   1.000
_cell.angle_alpha   90.00
_cell.angle_beta   90.00
_cell.angle_gamma   90.00
#
_symmetry.space_group_name_H-M   'P 1'
#
loop_
_entity.id
_entity.type
_entity.pdbx_description
1 polymer ?
#
loop_
_entity_poly.entity_id
_entity_poly.type
_entity_poly.pdbx_seq_one_letter_code
_entity_poly.pdbx_strand_id
1 'polypeptide(L)' 'MSERPKKIFCFDNYPEAKMVLGKVTYPVIIKPYECEDKTFWFEASDYGKAGQVLYDAFEHTRNGWVMIEEH' A
#
# COMPACT_ATOMS: atom_id res chain seq x y z
N MET A 1 18.89 10.79 -14.13
CA MET A 1 17.54 10.20 -14.07
C MET A 1 16.81 10.98 -13.00
N SER A 2 15.73 11.69 -13.33
CA SER A 2 14.99 12.46 -12.32
C SER A 2 14.16 11.46 -11.51
N GLU A 3 14.53 11.21 -10.25
CA GLU A 3 13.68 10.45 -9.33
C GLU A 3 12.36 11.20 -9.22
N ARG A 4 11.24 10.55 -9.56
CA ARG A 4 9.92 11.12 -9.31
C ARG A 4 9.73 11.19 -7.79
N PRO A 5 9.07 12.23 -7.26
CA PRO A 5 8.77 12.29 -5.84
C PRO A 5 7.89 11.08 -5.47
N LYS A 6 8.34 10.29 -4.50
CA LYS A 6 7.56 9.19 -3.93
C LYS A 6 6.27 9.73 -3.36
N LYS A 7 5.13 9.23 -3.84
CA LYS A 7 3.82 9.55 -3.24
C LYS A 7 3.48 8.49 -2.22
N ILE A 8 3.00 8.96 -1.08
CA ILE A 8 2.61 8.12 0.05
C ILE A 8 1.15 8.44 0.36
N PHE A 9 0.34 7.40 0.46
CA PHE A 9 -1.08 7.50 0.80
C PHE A 9 -1.36 6.64 2.04
N CYS A 10 -2.15 7.16 2.97
CA CYS A 10 -2.52 6.45 4.20
C CYS A 10 -4.04 6.33 4.29
N PHE A 11 -4.53 5.15 4.67
CA PHE A 11 -5.96 4.85 4.77
C PHE A 11 -6.25 4.04 6.02
N ASP A 12 -7.36 4.35 6.69
CA ASP A 12 -7.93 3.60 7.81
C ASP A 12 -9.08 2.67 7.41
N ASN A 13 -9.41 2.64 6.12
CA ASN A 13 -10.51 1.86 5.59
C ASN A 13 -10.16 1.21 4.24
N TYR A 14 -10.57 -0.05 4.10
CA TYR A 14 -10.27 -0.86 2.91
C TYR A 14 -10.90 -0.32 1.62
N PRO A 15 -12.18 0.12 1.59
CA PRO A 15 -12.81 0.58 0.35
C PRO A 15 -12.09 1.78 -0.30
N GLU A 16 -11.71 2.81 0.48
CA GLU A 16 -11.01 3.97 -0.07
C GLU A 16 -9.60 3.63 -0.52
N ALA A 17 -8.87 2.83 0.27
CA ALA A 17 -7.56 2.34 -0.10
C ALA A 17 -7.61 1.58 -1.45
N LYS A 18 -8.63 0.73 -1.63
CA LYS A 18 -8.85 -0.01 -2.87
C LYS A 18 -9.19 0.89 -4.06
N MET A 19 -9.94 1.97 -3.84
CA MET A 19 -10.21 2.95 -4.90
C MET A 19 -8.93 3.64 -5.39
N VAL A 20 -7.97 3.89 -4.49
CA VAL A 20 -6.70 4.52 -4.84
C VAL A 20 -5.80 3.59 -5.63
N LEU A 21 -5.88 2.27 -5.43
CA LEU A 21 -5.17 1.31 -6.28
C LEU A 21 -5.50 1.47 -7.78
N GLY A 22 -6.70 1.91 -8.14
CA GLY A 22 -7.06 2.18 -9.53
C GLY A 22 -6.44 3.46 -10.12
N LYS A 23 -5.72 4.25 -9.32
CA LYS A 23 -5.19 5.58 -9.67
C LYS A 23 -3.68 5.70 -9.46
N VAL A 24 -3.05 4.74 -8.78
CA VAL A 24 -1.62 4.75 -8.53
C VAL A 24 -0.83 4.31 -9.76
N THR A 25 0.44 4.72 -9.81
CA THR A 25 1.41 4.16 -10.74
C THR A 25 2.09 2.96 -10.10
N TYR A 26 2.01 1.80 -10.75
CA TYR A 26 2.71 0.60 -10.31
C TYR A 26 4.20 0.63 -10.73
N PRO A 27 5.11 -0.01 -9.98
CA PRO A 27 4.85 -0.80 -8.76
C PRO A 27 4.62 0.07 -7.52
N VAL A 28 3.93 -0.50 -6.53
CA VAL A 28 3.69 0.12 -5.22
C VAL A 28 4.10 -0.80 -4.07
N ILE A 29 4.47 -0.22 -2.93
CA ILE A 29 4.63 -0.94 -1.66
C ILE A 29 3.40 -0.69 -0.81
N ILE A 30 2.80 -1.75 -0.30
CA ILE A 30 1.66 -1.70 0.61
C ILE A 30 2.09 -2.32 1.94
N LYS A 31 1.88 -1.61 3.05
CA LYS A 31 2.27 -2.07 4.38
C LYS A 31 1.39 -1.47 5.48
N PRO A 32 1.25 -2.12 6.65
CA PRO A 32 0.60 -1.49 7.79
C PRO A 32 1.31 -0.18 8.18
N TYR A 33 0.55 0.83 8.60
CA TYR A 33 1.10 2.12 9.02
C TYR A 33 2.01 1.95 10.24
N GLU A 34 3.17 2.63 10.24
CA GLU A 34 4.21 2.52 11.28
C GLU A 34 4.78 1.10 11.46
N CYS A 35 4.67 0.22 10.44
CA CYS A 35 5.28 -1.10 10.48
C CYS A 35 6.75 -1.05 10.03
N GLU A 36 7.68 -1.21 10.97
CA GLU A 36 9.11 -1.33 10.67
C GLU A 36 9.51 -2.75 10.23
N ASP A 37 8.68 -3.75 10.54
CA ASP A 37 8.92 -5.13 10.15
C ASP A 37 8.64 -5.34 8.66
N LYS A 38 9.72 -5.51 7.89
CA LYS A 38 9.68 -5.68 6.44
C LYS A 38 8.97 -6.95 5.97
N THR A 39 8.69 -7.89 6.86
CA THR A 39 7.89 -9.08 6.52
C THR A 39 6.45 -8.72 6.12
N PHE A 40 5.95 -7.55 6.55
CA PHE A 40 4.63 -7.02 6.21
C PHE A 40 4.68 -5.93 5.13
N TRP A 41 5.79 -5.83 4.39
CA TRP A 41 5.93 -4.88 3.28
C TRP A 41 5.73 -5.63 1.97
N PHE A 42 4.62 -5.37 1.31
CA PHE A 42 4.21 -6.11 0.13
C PHE A 42 4.35 -5.27 -1.12
N GLU A 43 5.20 -5.71 -2.06
CA GLU A 43 5.30 -5.09 -3.37
C GLU A 43 4.21 -5.62 -4.31
N ALA A 44 3.47 -4.71 -4.93
CA ALA A 44 2.48 -5.02 -5.96
C ALA A 44 2.85 -4.39 -7.30
N SER A 45 2.91 -5.23 -8.34
CA SER A 45 3.22 -4.85 -9.72
C SER A 45 2.00 -4.44 -10.55
N ASP A 46 0.80 -4.78 -10.08
CA ASP A 46 -0.46 -4.57 -10.77
C ASP A 46 -1.62 -4.51 -9.77
N TYR A 47 -2.80 -4.14 -10.28
CA TYR A 47 -4.01 -3.99 -9.50
C TYR A 47 -4.52 -5.28 -8.85
N GLY A 48 -4.38 -6.42 -9.52
CA GLY A 48 -4.82 -7.71 -8.98
C GLY A 48 -4.02 -8.09 -7.74
N LYS A 49 -2.69 -8.05 -7.84
CA LYS A 49 -1.80 -8.30 -6.71
C LYS A 49 -1.98 -7.25 -5.61
N ALA A 50 -2.14 -5.98 -5.98
CA ALA A 50 -2.33 -4.90 -5.02
C ALA A 50 -3.59 -5.09 -4.17
N GLY A 51 -4.70 -5.54 -4.76
CA GLY A 51 -5.93 -5.79 -4.02
C GLY A 51 -5.81 -6.91 -3.00
N GLN A 52 -5.03 -7.96 -3.31
CA GLN A 52 -4.75 -9.06 -2.40
C GLN A 52 -3.87 -8.60 -1.23
N VAL A 53 -2.71 -8.00 -1.52
CA VAL A 53 -1.78 -7.60 -0.46
C VAL A 53 -2.29 -6.42 0.37
N LEU A 54 -3.21 -5.62 -0.17
CA LEU A 54 -3.94 -4.61 0.60
C LEU A 54 -4.79 -5.24 1.69
N TYR A 55 -5.51 -6.33 1.35
CA TYR A 55 -6.29 -7.07 2.33
C TYR A 55 -5.36 -7.65 3.42
N ASP A 56 -4.26 -8.27 3.02
CA ASP A 56 -3.28 -8.82 3.95
C ASP A 56 -2.70 -7.74 4.88
N ALA A 57 -2.41 -6.54 4.36
CA ALA A 57 -1.92 -5.42 5.17
C ALA A 57 -2.95 -4.93 6.21
N PHE A 58 -4.25 -4.93 5.87
CA PHE A 58 -5.33 -4.59 6.81
C PHE A 58 -5.56 -5.67 7.87
N GLU A 59 -5.33 -6.96 7.57
CA GLU A 59 -5.41 -8.02 8.59
C GLU A 59 -4.26 -7.94 9.62
N HIS A 60 -3.13 -7.35 9.22
CA HIS A 60 -1.92 -7.27 10.06
C HIS A 60 -1.69 -5.90 10.69
N THR A 61 -2.57 -4.92 10.46
CA THR A 61 -2.45 -3.62 11.11
C THR A 61 -2.93 -3.66 12.56
N ARG A 62 -2.18 -3.01 13.46
CA ARG A 62 -2.55 -2.88 14.88
C ARG A 62 -3.36 -1.62 15.17
N ASN A 63 -3.20 -0.59 14.33
CA ASN A 63 -3.85 0.71 14.49
C ASN A 63 -5.00 0.92 13.50
N GLY A 64 -5.25 -0.03 12.59
CA GLY A 64 -6.29 0.07 11.56
C GLY A 64 -5.85 0.80 10.30
N TRP A 65 -4.61 1.29 10.24
CA TRP A 65 -4.10 2.07 9.12
C TRP A 65 -3.15 1.26 8.23
N VAL A 66 -3.23 1.50 6.93
CA VAL A 66 -2.34 0.97 5.89
C VAL A 66 -1.77 2.13 5.07
N MET A 67 -0.55 1.94 4.60
CA MET A 67 0.18 2.88 3.75
C MET A 67 0.46 2.26 2.38
N ILE A 68 0.30 3.07 1.34
CA ILE A 68 0.59 2.73 -0.07
C ILE A 68 1.65 3.73 -0.57
N GLU A 69 2.81 3.23 -0.98
CA GLU A 69 3.95 4.02 -1.47
C GLU A 69 4.15 3.76 -2.97
N GLU A 70 4.12 4.81 -3.80
CA GLU A 70 4.53 4.75 -5.21
C GLU A 70 6.06 4.76 -5.32
N HIS A 71 6.61 3.91 -6.20
CA HIS A 71 8.03 3.88 -6.55
C HIS A 71 8.45 5.03 -7.48
#